data_AF-A0A0F2RPD1-F1
#
_entry.id   AF-A0A0F2RPD1-F1
#
_cell.length_a   1.000
_cell.length_b   1.000
_cell.length_c   1.000
_cell.angle_alpha   90.00
_cell.angle_beta   90.00
_cell.angle_gamma   90.00
#
_symmetry.space_group_name_H-M   'P 1'
#
loop_
_entity.id
_entity.type
_entity.pdbx_description
1 polymer ?
#
loop_
_entity_poly.entity_id
_entity_poly.type
_entity_poly.pdbx_seq_one_letter_code
_entity_poly.pdbx_strand_id
1 'polypeptide(L)'
;MSGYGPFDGFTIVAMALAVVLSALVSLIGTSARKRTISLGEARAEDLAEMTGILDPKHLLAEFGPPDMGRVWRTVTLFDVRRARQPQGWLMSSDLVDYGCAAIAVLALFVSHPLVQGALVFALCVQVGGWVVATRLPK
;
A
#
# COMPACT_ATOMS: atom_id res chain seq x y z
N MET A 1 -17.31 -18.42 35.74
CA MET A 1 -16.77 -18.84 34.43
C MET A 1 -16.00 -17.67 33.85
N SER A 2 -14.67 -17.67 34.01
CA SER A 2 -13.77 -16.62 33.50
C SER A 2 -13.46 -16.96 32.04
N GLY A 3 -14.26 -16.42 31.12
CA GLY A 3 -14.10 -16.63 29.68
C GLY A 3 -13.37 -15.45 29.04
N TYR A 4 -12.06 -15.34 29.26
CA TYR A 4 -11.22 -14.49 28.42
C TYR A 4 -11.08 -15.17 27.06
N GLY A 5 -11.97 -14.85 26.13
CA GLY A 5 -11.81 -15.21 24.73
C GLY A 5 -10.60 -14.48 24.12
N PRO A 6 -9.97 -15.02 23.07
CA PRO A 6 -8.77 -14.43 22.45
C PRO A 6 -8.98 -13.02 21.82
N PHE A 7 -10.21 -12.53 21.81
CA PHE A 7 -10.63 -11.22 21.31
C PHE A 7 -11.23 -10.39 22.46
N ASP A 8 -10.42 -10.03 23.44
CA ASP A 8 -10.81 -9.05 24.45
C ASP A 8 -10.91 -7.64 23.82
N GLY A 9 -11.63 -6.73 24.46
CA GLY A 9 -11.79 -5.35 24.01
C GLY A 9 -10.45 -4.64 23.79
N PHE A 10 -9.45 -4.94 24.64
CA PHE A 10 -8.09 -4.44 24.46
C PHE A 10 -7.43 -4.94 23.16
N THR A 11 -7.54 -6.23 22.85
CA THR A 11 -6.93 -6.83 21.65
C THR A 11 -7.56 -6.28 20.37
N ILE A 12 -8.88 -6.06 20.36
CA ILE A 12 -9.59 -5.46 19.22
C ILE A 12 -9.13 -4.02 18.99
N VAL A 13 -9.02 -3.23 20.07
CA VAL A 13 -8.53 -1.85 19.99
C VAL A 13 -7.09 -1.80 19.49
N ALA A 14 -6.21 -2.66 20.02
CA ALA A 14 -4.81 -2.72 19.60
C ALA A 14 -4.66 -3.09 18.12
N MET A 15 -5.41 -4.09 17.63
CA MET A 15 -5.39 -4.47 16.22
C MET A 15 -5.95 -3.38 15.31
N ALA A 16 -7.08 -2.75 15.69
CA ALA A 16 -7.64 -1.64 14.92
C ALA A 16 -6.66 -0.47 14.82
N LEU A 17 -6.00 -0.12 15.93
CA LEU A 17 -5.03 0.97 15.98
C LEU A 17 -3.79 0.66 15.13
N ALA A 18 -3.30 -0.59 15.15
CA ALA A 18 -2.22 -1.03 14.27
C ALA A 18 -2.58 -0.92 12.78
N VAL A 19 -3.80 -1.34 12.41
CA VAL A 19 -4.31 -1.25 11.02
C VAL A 19 -4.45 0.21 10.60
N VAL A 20 -5.00 1.09 11.44
CA VAL A 20 -5.15 2.52 11.12
C VAL A 20 -3.78 3.19 10.95
N LEU A 21 -2.84 2.97 11.88
CA LEU A 21 -1.51 3.57 11.78
C LEU A 21 -0.76 3.09 10.54
N SER A 22 -0.83 1.79 10.24
CA SER A 22 -0.17 1.24 9.06
C SER A 22 -0.81 1.76 7.76
N ALA A 23 -2.14 1.92 7.72
CA ALA A 23 -2.82 2.50 6.56
C ALA A 23 -2.39 3.97 6.35
N LEU A 24 -2.26 4.74 7.42
CA LEU A 24 -1.77 6.12 7.34
C LEU A 24 -0.35 6.21 6.79
N VAL A 25 0.56 5.33 7.23
CA VAL A 25 1.93 5.28 6.70
C VAL A 25 1.93 4.96 5.20
N SER A 26 1.15 3.98 4.77
CA SER A 26 0.99 3.63 3.34
C SER A 26 0.43 4.79 2.51
N LEU A 27 -0.57 5.50 3.05
CA LEU A 27 -1.19 6.64 2.37
C LEU A 27 -0.21 7.83 2.24
N ILE A 28 0.56 8.10 3.29
CA ILE A 28 1.61 9.13 3.26
C ILE A 28 2.69 8.73 2.24
N GLY A 29 3.17 7.48 2.27
CA GLY A 29 4.20 7.00 1.34
C GLY A 29 3.76 7.07 -0.13
N THR A 30 2.53 6.64 -0.44
CA THR A 30 1.96 6.74 -1.79
C THR A 30 1.75 8.18 -2.23
N SER A 31 1.32 9.08 -1.33
CA SER A 31 1.20 10.51 -1.65
C SER A 31 2.55 11.17 -1.95
N ALA A 32 3.59 10.83 -1.20
CA ALA A 32 4.95 11.32 -1.42
C ALA A 32 5.49 10.86 -2.78
N ARG A 33 5.32 9.58 -3.12
CA ARG A 33 5.72 9.03 -4.43
C ARG A 33 5.00 9.66 -5.60
N LYS A 34 3.69 9.88 -5.48
CA LYS A 34 2.91 10.61 -6.51
C LYS A 34 3.44 12.03 -6.71
N ARG A 35 3.83 12.69 -5.61
CA ARG A 35 4.44 14.02 -5.66
C ARG A 35 5.80 13.98 -6.35
N THR A 36 6.67 13.03 -6.02
CA THR A 36 7.98 12.85 -6.67
C THR A 36 7.84 12.64 -8.18
N ILE A 37 6.87 11.81 -8.61
CA ILE A 37 6.57 11.61 -10.03
C ILE A 37 6.07 12.91 -10.68
N SER A 38 5.18 13.66 -10.01
CA SER A 38 4.68 14.93 -10.54
C SER A 38 5.75 16.03 -10.66
N LEU A 39 6.81 15.93 -9.86
CA LEU A 39 7.98 16.84 -9.90
C LEU A 39 9.01 16.40 -10.97
N GLY A 40 8.80 15.27 -11.64
CA GLY A 40 9.75 14.72 -12.62
C GLY A 40 10.98 14.09 -11.96
N GLU A 41 10.94 13.77 -10.68
CA GLU A 41 12.06 13.18 -9.95
C GLU A 41 11.87 11.67 -9.73
N ALA A 42 10.99 11.03 -10.51
CA ALA A 42 10.63 9.63 -10.36
C ALA A 42 11.87 8.71 -10.48
N ARG A 43 12.13 7.91 -9.44
CA ARG A 43 13.16 6.87 -9.47
C ARG A 43 12.58 5.53 -9.91
N ALA A 44 13.46 4.59 -10.23
CA ALA A 44 13.07 3.22 -10.57
C ALA A 44 12.23 2.57 -9.45
N GLU A 45 12.59 2.82 -8.19
CA GLU A 45 11.86 2.39 -7.00
C GLU A 45 10.41 2.91 -6.98
N ASP A 46 10.22 4.21 -7.18
CA ASP A 46 8.91 4.85 -7.16
C ASP A 46 8.01 4.31 -8.28
N LEU A 47 8.59 4.11 -9.46
CA LEU A 47 7.88 3.56 -10.61
C LEU A 47 7.55 2.07 -10.40
N ALA A 48 8.47 1.28 -9.85
CA ALA A 48 8.28 -0.14 -9.59
C ALA A 48 7.16 -0.35 -8.57
N GLU A 49 7.12 0.46 -7.52
CA GLU A 49 6.10 0.38 -6.48
C GLU A 49 4.72 0.87 -6.95
N MET A 50 4.69 1.89 -7.81
CA MET A 50 3.43 2.44 -8.35
C MET A 50 2.82 1.59 -9.46
N THR A 51 3.66 0.86 -10.22
CA THR A 51 3.24 -0.01 -11.33
C THR A 51 3.14 -1.47 -10.94
N GLY A 52 3.87 -1.91 -9.91
CA GLY A 52 4.07 -3.32 -9.56
C GLY A 52 5.08 -4.05 -10.44
N ILE A 53 5.81 -3.34 -11.32
CA ILE A 53 6.85 -3.94 -12.17
C ILE A 53 8.14 -4.00 -11.37
N LEU A 54 8.48 -5.18 -10.85
CA LEU A 54 9.68 -5.39 -10.03
C LEU A 54 10.96 -5.51 -10.87
N ASP A 55 10.85 -5.88 -12.14
CA ASP A 55 12.00 -6.07 -13.02
C ASP A 55 12.46 -4.75 -13.66
N PRO A 56 13.70 -4.29 -13.41
CA PRO A 56 14.20 -3.02 -13.95
C PRO A 56 14.19 -2.99 -15.49
N LYS A 57 14.41 -4.14 -16.12
CA LYS A 57 14.41 -4.28 -17.58
C LYS A 57 13.02 -4.06 -18.19
N HIS A 58 11.98 -4.57 -17.52
CA HIS A 58 10.60 -4.34 -17.94
C HIS A 58 10.19 -2.89 -17.73
N LEU A 59 10.68 -2.28 -16.64
CA LEU A 59 10.44 -0.87 -16.33
C LEU A 59 11.10 0.05 -17.38
N LEU A 60 12.33 -0.26 -17.80
CA LEU A 60 13.02 0.39 -18.91
C LEU A 60 12.31 0.22 -20.26
N ALA A 61 11.75 -0.96 -20.52
CA ALA A 61 11.01 -1.23 -21.76
C ALA A 61 9.70 -0.43 -21.83
N GLU A 62 9.03 -0.22 -20.69
CA GLU A 62 7.76 0.50 -20.60
C GLU A 62 7.94 2.02 -20.57
N PHE A 63 8.90 2.53 -19.79
CA PHE A 63 9.09 3.97 -19.56
C PHE A 63 10.28 4.59 -20.31
N GLY A 64 11.07 3.78 -21.01
CA GLY A 64 12.28 4.23 -21.72
C GLY A 64 13.50 4.40 -20.80
N PRO A 65 14.65 4.80 -21.36
CA PRO A 65 15.88 5.00 -20.60
C PRO A 65 15.75 6.19 -19.62
N PRO A 66 16.27 6.07 -18.38
CA PRO A 66 16.28 7.16 -17.44
C PRO A 66 17.24 8.27 -17.88
N ASP A 67 16.99 9.50 -17.43
CA ASP A 67 17.90 10.64 -17.62
C ASP A 67 19.22 10.41 -16.85
N MET A 68 20.25 11.22 -17.10
CA MET A 68 21.61 11.08 -16.53
C MET A 68 21.64 10.93 -14.98
N GLY A 69 20.58 11.37 -14.28
CA GLY A 69 20.39 11.21 -12.84
C GLY A 69 19.69 9.93 -12.38
N ARG A 70 19.48 8.92 -13.25
CA ARG A 70 18.65 7.72 -12.99
C ARG A 70 17.20 8.06 -12.60
N VAL A 71 16.72 9.19 -13.10
CA VAL A 71 15.36 9.70 -12.86
C VAL A 71 14.61 9.81 -14.17
N TRP A 72 13.32 9.48 -14.14
CA TRP A 72 12.41 9.61 -15.26
C TRP A 72 11.65 10.93 -15.16
N ARG A 73 12.21 11.97 -15.80
CA ARG A 73 11.63 13.32 -15.82
C ARG A 73 10.41 13.46 -16.73
N THR A 74 10.32 12.60 -17.73
CA THR A 74 9.28 12.65 -18.76
C THR A 74 8.04 11.81 -18.41
N VAL A 75 8.13 10.98 -17.36
CA VAL A 75 7.06 10.06 -16.99
C VAL A 75 6.00 10.79 -16.18
N THR A 76 4.76 10.72 -16.64
CA THR A 76 3.63 11.34 -15.96
C THR A 76 2.88 10.32 -15.10
N LEU A 77 2.07 10.81 -14.15
CA LEU A 77 1.16 9.97 -13.36
C LEU A 77 0.12 9.22 -14.22
N PHE A 78 -0.11 9.66 -15.46
CA PHE A 78 -1.02 9.01 -16.39
C PHE A 78 -0.37 7.76 -17.01
N ASP A 79 0.90 7.86 -17.40
CA ASP A 79 1.68 6.74 -17.95
C ASP A 79 1.84 5.64 -16.91
N VAL A 80 2.13 6.02 -15.66
CA VAL A 80 2.23 5.10 -14.52
C VAL A 80 0.92 4.36 -14.26
N ARG A 81 -0.23 5.03 -14.41
CA ARG A 81 -1.55 4.38 -14.27
C ARG A 81 -1.83 3.41 -15.40
N ARG A 82 -1.37 3.71 -16.62
CA ARG A 82 -1.57 2.86 -17.79
C ARG A 82 -0.74 1.58 -17.71
N ALA A 83 0.47 1.66 -17.18
CA ALA A 83 1.38 0.53 -17.00
C ALA A 83 1.13 -0.29 -15.71
N ARG A 84 0.10 0.06 -14.92
CA ARG A 84 -0.14 -0.52 -13.61
C ARG A 84 -0.61 -1.97 -13.71
N GLN A 85 0.23 -2.90 -13.24
CA GLN A 85 -0.09 -4.32 -13.11
C GLN A 85 -0.96 -4.59 -11.88
N PRO A 86 -1.67 -5.72 -11.81
CA PRO A 86 -2.46 -6.11 -10.63
C PRO A 86 -1.63 -6.16 -9.33
N GLN A 87 -0.32 -6.40 -9.42
CA GLN A 87 0.58 -6.31 -8.26
C GLN A 87 0.73 -4.86 -7.75
N GLY A 88 0.77 -3.87 -8.65
CA GLY A 88 0.80 -2.45 -8.27
C GLY A 88 -0.50 -1.96 -7.61
N TRP A 89 -1.62 -2.64 -7.87
CA TRP A 89 -2.87 -2.42 -7.13
C TRP A 89 -2.82 -2.94 -5.70
N LEU A 90 -2.07 -4.00 -5.43
CA LEU A 90 -1.92 -4.54 -4.08
C LEU A 90 -0.95 -3.71 -3.23
N MET A 91 -0.02 -3.03 -3.89
CA MET A 91 1.12 -2.35 -3.27
C MET A 91 0.89 -0.85 -3.04
N SER A 92 0.07 -0.21 -3.89
CA SER A 92 -0.05 1.25 -3.96
C SER A 92 -1.45 1.67 -4.43
N SER A 93 -2.49 1.12 -3.81
CA SER A 93 -3.87 1.53 -4.06
C SER A 93 -4.46 2.20 -2.83
N ASP A 94 -4.60 3.53 -2.91
CA ASP A 94 -5.27 4.36 -1.90
C ASP A 94 -6.66 3.80 -1.55
N LEU A 95 -7.36 3.17 -2.51
CA LEU A 95 -8.67 2.54 -2.29
C LEU A 95 -8.61 1.38 -1.30
N VAL A 96 -7.55 0.58 -1.34
CA VAL A 96 -7.33 -0.55 -0.43
C VAL A 96 -6.99 -0.03 0.96
N ASP A 97 -6.14 1.00 1.05
CA ASP A 97 -5.78 1.64 2.31
C ASP A 97 -7.00 2.32 2.96
N TYR A 98 -7.83 3.04 2.19
CA TYR A 98 -9.09 3.60 2.67
C TYR A 98 -10.09 2.53 3.10
N GLY A 99 -10.17 1.41 2.36
CA GLY A 99 -11.02 0.26 2.73
C GLY A 99 -10.59 -0.37 4.04
N CYS A 100 -9.29 -0.60 4.22
CA CYS A 100 -8.72 -1.12 5.46
C CYS A 100 -8.95 -0.16 6.64
N ALA A 101 -8.75 1.15 6.44
CA ALA A 101 -9.02 2.16 7.46
C ALA A 101 -10.51 2.21 7.84
N ALA A 102 -11.41 2.14 6.86
CA ALA A 102 -12.86 2.12 7.10
C ALA A 102 -13.29 0.89 7.89
N ILE A 103 -12.76 -0.30 7.56
CA ILE A 103 -13.02 -1.54 8.31
C ILE A 103 -12.48 -1.44 9.75
N ALA A 104 -11.30 -0.85 9.94
CA ALA A 104 -10.72 -0.66 11.26
C ALA A 104 -11.57 0.27 12.13
N VAL A 105 -12.08 1.37 11.56
CA VAL A 105 -13.01 2.28 12.26
C VAL A 105 -14.34 1.57 12.55
N LEU A 106 -14.91 0.85 11.59
CA LEU A 106 -16.15 0.08 11.77
C LEU A 106 -16.03 -0.95 12.89
N ALA A 107 -14.88 -1.61 13.03
CA ALA A 107 -14.63 -2.58 14.08
C ALA A 107 -14.64 -2.00 15.50
N LEU A 108 -14.42 -0.69 15.65
CA LEU A 108 -14.53 0.00 16.94
C LEU A 108 -15.99 0.27 17.34
N PHE A 109 -16.88 0.43 16.37
CA PHE A 109 -18.29 0.74 16.61
C PHE A 109 -19.20 -0.50 16.54
N VAL A 110 -18.80 -1.54 15.81
CA VAL A 110 -19.61 -2.72 15.54
C VAL A 110 -18.86 -3.99 15.95
N SER A 111 -19.24 -4.55 17.08
CA SER A 111 -18.72 -5.83 17.58
C SER A 111 -19.46 -7.02 16.97
N HIS A 112 -19.34 -7.19 15.65
CA HIS A 112 -19.90 -8.34 14.93
C HIS A 112 -18.76 -9.27 14.47
N PRO A 113 -18.89 -10.62 14.56
CA PRO A 113 -17.82 -11.55 14.18
C PRO A 113 -17.38 -11.40 12.71
N LEU A 114 -18.29 -11.01 11.82
CA LEU A 114 -17.94 -10.67 10.42
C LEU A 114 -16.98 -9.48 10.32
N VAL A 115 -17.14 -8.47 11.18
CA VAL A 115 -16.28 -7.27 11.20
C VAL A 115 -14.91 -7.60 11.79
N GLN A 116 -14.86 -8.49 12.79
CA GLN A 116 -13.60 -9.01 13.33
C GLN A 116 -12.84 -9.82 12.27
N GLY A 117 -13.52 -10.68 11.51
CA GLY A 117 -12.93 -11.39 10.37
C GLY A 117 -12.40 -10.44 9.29
N ALA A 118 -13.16 -9.38 8.97
CA ALA A 118 -12.73 -8.35 8.03
C ALA A 118 -11.49 -7.58 8.53
N LEU A 119 -11.39 -7.33 9.84
CA LEU A 119 -10.24 -6.66 10.44
C LEU A 119 -8.96 -7.51 10.35
N VAL A 120 -9.06 -8.82 10.61
CA VAL A 120 -7.95 -9.75 10.42
C VAL A 120 -7.53 -9.79 8.96
N PHE A 121 -8.49 -9.84 8.03
CA PHE A 121 -8.19 -9.80 6.60
C PHE A 121 -7.48 -8.49 6.19
N ALA A 122 -7.95 -7.34 6.67
CA ALA A 122 -7.32 -6.05 6.44
C ALA A 122 -5.87 -6.01 6.96
N LEU A 123 -5.63 -6.60 8.13
CA LEU A 123 -4.29 -6.73 8.70
C LEU A 123 -3.38 -7.61 7.83
N CYS A 124 -3.88 -8.75 7.32
CA CYS A 124 -3.15 -9.60 6.38
C CYS A 124 -2.80 -8.87 5.08
N VAL A 125 -3.73 -8.07 4.53
CA VAL A 125 -3.48 -7.27 3.32
C VAL A 125 -2.39 -6.24 3.55
N GLN A 126 -2.41 -5.53 4.68
CA GLN A 126 -1.37 -4.54 5.00
C GLN A 126 0.00 -5.16 5.23
N VAL A 127 0.07 -6.28 5.95
CA VAL A 127 1.33 -7.03 6.12
C VAL A 127 1.82 -7.54 4.76
N GLY A 128 0.91 -8.01 3.90
CA GLY A 128 1.23 -8.41 2.53
C GLY A 128 1.83 -7.26 1.71
N GLY A 129 1.24 -6.06 1.78
CA GLY A 129 1.77 -4.86 1.13
C GLY A 129 3.20 -4.54 1.56
N TRP A 130 3.48 -4.60 2.87
CA TRP A 130 4.84 -4.42 3.41
C TRP A 130 5.82 -5.49 2.91
N VAL A 131 5.42 -6.77 2.91
CA VAL A 131 6.28 -7.86 2.42
C VAL A 131 6.61 -7.67 0.95
N VAL A 132 5.65 -7.26 0.12
CA VAL A 132 5.93 -6.96 -1.28
C VAL A 132 6.82 -5.73 -1.41
N ALA A 133 6.66 -4.70 -0.56
CA ALA A 133 7.52 -3.51 -0.55
C ALA A 133 8.99 -3.84 -0.28
N THR A 134 9.27 -4.85 0.56
CA THR A 134 10.65 -5.31 0.79
C THR A 134 11.31 -5.96 -0.43
N ARG A 135 10.54 -6.32 -1.46
CA ARG A 135 11.04 -6.92 -2.72
C ARG A 135 11.31 -5.90 -3.81
N LEU A 136 11.14 -4.60 -3.54
CA LEU A 136 11.45 -3.56 -4.50
C LEU A 136 12.96 -3.52 -4.80
N PRO A 137 13.35 -3.35 -6.07
CA PRO A 137 14.76 -3.19 -6.45
C PRO A 137 15.33 -1.89 -5.86
N LYS A 138 16.52 -1.96 -5.25
CA LYS A 138 17.30 -0.81 -4.74
C LYS A 138 18.32 -0.32 -5.77
#